data_AF-A0AAV9I895-F1
#
_entry.id   AF-A0AAV9I895-F1
#
_cell.length_a   1.000
_cell.length_b   1.000
_cell.length_c   1.000
_cell.angle_alpha   90.00
_cell.angle_beta   90.00
_cell.angle_gamma   90.00
#
_symmetry.space_group_name_H-M   'P 1'
#
loop_
_entity.id
_entity.type
_entity.pdbx_description
1 polymer ?
#
loop_
_entity_poly.entity_id
_entity_poly.type
_entity_poly.pdbx_seq_one_letter_code
_entity_poly.pdbx_strand_id
1 'polypeptide(L)'
;MRDDFMWNGKLPVQDSEQWLFTLIRINETMVSVSVSDGNNYWYGQGDENSIATAVKVSKNRLEIIADTLQQSPQDTSMVLTKGGAGTKDTFYLKVLRLVYSDLPMAIVCIELKSQVSAVEFLETVWDVLTMYRCRNEELENRVRREEAVNDELQRVLDWTREEKNSIEKKLLYKFMLLLNEKKRKIQLLTTATQEEMSP
;
A
#
# COMPACT_ATOMS: atom_id res chain seq x y z
N MET A 1 -4.79 13.29 -3.69
CA MET A 1 -5.67 12.33 -4.37
C MET A 1 -5.49 11.01 -3.67
N ARG A 2 -6.54 10.50 -3.01
CA ARG A 2 -6.57 9.08 -2.67
C ARG A 2 -7.02 8.38 -3.94
N ASP A 3 -6.23 7.40 -4.39
CA ASP A 3 -6.55 6.57 -5.55
C ASP A 3 -7.90 5.87 -5.34
N ASP A 4 -8.56 5.50 -6.44
CA ASP A 4 -9.73 4.60 -6.47
C ASP A 4 -9.54 3.47 -5.44
N PHE A 5 -10.39 3.46 -4.41
CA PHE A 5 -10.36 2.46 -3.36
C PHE A 5 -11.24 1.28 -3.75
N MET A 6 -10.73 0.07 -3.54
CA MET A 6 -11.46 -1.14 -3.84
C MET A 6 -11.31 -2.13 -2.70
N TRP A 7 -12.41 -2.79 -2.39
CA TRP A 7 -12.47 -3.82 -1.38
C TRP A 7 -13.25 -5.02 -1.91
N ASN A 8 -12.72 -6.22 -1.70
CA ASN A 8 -13.40 -7.47 -2.03
C ASN A 8 -13.31 -8.43 -0.84
N GLY A 9 -14.40 -9.13 -0.56
CA GLY A 9 -14.45 -10.05 0.56
C GLY A 9 -15.80 -10.72 0.71
N LYS A 10 -16.02 -11.33 1.86
CA LYS A 10 -17.33 -11.87 2.24
C LYS A 10 -17.93 -11.00 3.32
N LEU A 11 -19.16 -10.54 3.11
CA LEU A 11 -19.93 -9.83 4.13
C LEU A 11 -21.03 -10.74 4.68
N PRO A 12 -21.30 -10.69 6.00
CA PRO A 12 -22.38 -11.44 6.59
C PRO A 12 -23.74 -10.81 6.24
N VAL A 13 -24.74 -11.66 6.04
CA VAL A 13 -26.14 -11.24 5.95
C VAL A 13 -26.71 -11.17 7.36
N GLN A 14 -27.25 -10.00 7.74
CA GLN A 14 -27.89 -9.78 9.02
C GLN A 14 -29.02 -10.78 9.26
N ASP A 15 -29.11 -11.30 10.48
CA ASP A 15 -30.09 -12.30 10.91
C ASP A 15 -30.06 -13.62 10.10
N SER A 16 -28.90 -13.93 9.51
CA SER A 16 -28.65 -15.14 8.73
C SER A 16 -27.23 -15.64 8.94
N GLU A 17 -27.01 -16.95 8.76
CA GLU A 17 -25.66 -17.55 8.73
C GLU A 17 -24.98 -17.39 7.35
N GLN A 18 -25.68 -16.79 6.37
CA GLN A 18 -25.18 -16.65 5.01
C GLN A 18 -24.10 -15.56 4.91
N TRP A 19 -23.01 -15.89 4.20
CA TRP A 19 -21.95 -14.95 3.84
C TRP A 19 -21.93 -14.77 2.33
N LEU A 20 -22.00 -13.52 1.86
CA LEU A 20 -22.06 -13.21 0.43
C LEU A 20 -20.76 -12.57 -0.03
N PHE A 21 -20.29 -13.00 -1.21
CA PHE A 21 -19.16 -12.35 -1.84
C PHE A 21 -19.58 -10.94 -2.25
N THR A 22 -18.78 -9.96 -1.86
CA THR A 22 -19.07 -8.54 -2.06
C THR A 22 -17.83 -7.84 -2.59
N LEU A 23 -18.03 -7.04 -3.63
CA LEU A 23 -17.04 -6.15 -4.23
C LEU A 23 -17.55 -4.71 -4.08
N ILE A 24 -16.74 -3.85 -3.49
CA ILE A 24 -17.04 -2.43 -3.27
C ILE A 24 -15.95 -1.62 -3.95
N ARG A 25 -16.34 -0.69 -4.80
CA ARG A 25 -15.45 0.29 -5.41
C ARG A 25 -15.89 1.68 -4.98
N ILE A 26 -14.95 2.48 -4.52
CA ILE A 26 -15.15 3.86 -4.10
C ILE A 26 -14.16 4.70 -4.90
N ASN A 27 -14.66 5.67 -5.65
CA ASN A 27 -13.84 6.71 -6.24
C ASN A 27 -14.14 8.05 -5.52
N GLU A 28 -13.65 9.16 -6.07
CA GLU A 28 -13.82 10.47 -5.44
C GLU A 28 -15.29 10.93 -5.29
N THR A 29 -16.21 10.42 -6.13
CA THR A 29 -17.58 10.95 -6.21
C THR A 29 -18.67 9.91 -6.01
N MET A 30 -18.36 8.62 -6.15
CA MET A 30 -19.32 7.54 -6.11
C MET A 30 -18.76 6.26 -5.48
N VAL A 31 -19.69 5.45 -4.99
CA VAL A 31 -19.48 4.06 -4.59
C VAL A 31 -20.34 3.16 -5.46
N SER A 32 -19.78 2.03 -5.89
CA SER A 32 -20.52 0.92 -6.47
C SER A 32 -20.30 -0.34 -5.65
N VAL A 33 -21.36 -1.13 -5.51
CA VAL A 33 -21.42 -2.32 -4.68
C VAL A 33 -22.01 -3.45 -5.50
N SER A 34 -21.29 -4.54 -5.60
CA SER A 34 -21.67 -5.76 -6.30
C SER A 34 -21.65 -6.92 -5.33
N VAL A 35 -22.74 -7.68 -5.24
CA VAL A 35 -22.91 -8.81 -4.30
C VAL A 35 -23.35 -10.04 -5.06
N SER A 36 -22.82 -11.22 -4.68
CA SER A 36 -23.25 -12.50 -5.24
C SER A 36 -23.25 -13.62 -4.20
N ASP A 37 -24.21 -14.53 -4.36
CA ASP A 37 -24.26 -15.82 -3.66
C ASP A 37 -23.76 -17.00 -4.54
N GLY A 38 -23.30 -16.71 -5.77
CA GLY A 38 -22.88 -17.68 -6.78
C GLY A 38 -23.97 -18.04 -7.80
N ASN A 39 -25.24 -17.84 -7.48
CA ASN A 39 -26.38 -18.10 -8.37
C ASN A 39 -27.13 -16.80 -8.75
N ASN A 40 -27.18 -15.86 -7.81
CA ASN A 40 -27.86 -14.58 -7.89
C ASN A 40 -26.85 -13.44 -7.71
N TYR A 41 -27.23 -12.29 -8.23
CA TYR A 41 -26.38 -11.10 -8.29
C TYR A 41 -27.19 -9.87 -7.92
N TRP A 42 -26.59 -8.99 -7.13
CA TRP A 42 -27.17 -7.71 -6.74
C TRP A 42 -26.17 -6.60 -6.99
N TYR A 43 -26.66 -5.48 -7.48
CA TYR A 43 -25.85 -4.29 -7.74
C TYR A 43 -26.53 -3.05 -7.20
N GLY A 44 -25.73 -2.15 -6.65
CA GLY A 44 -26.15 -0.82 -6.25
C GLY A 44 -25.01 0.17 -6.41
N GLN A 45 -25.37 1.43 -6.65
CA GLN A 45 -24.42 2.52 -6.72
C GLN A 45 -25.03 3.77 -6.08
N GLY A 46 -24.16 4.64 -5.58
CA GLY A 46 -24.57 5.90 -5.00
C GLY A 46 -23.42 6.90 -4.97
N ASP A 47 -23.78 8.16 -4.93
CA ASP A 47 -22.92 9.29 -4.64
C ASP A 47 -23.24 9.85 -3.24
N GLU A 48 -22.55 10.90 -2.82
CA GLU A 48 -22.78 11.52 -1.51
C GLU A 48 -24.23 11.97 -1.29
N ASN A 49 -25.00 12.24 -2.34
CA ASN A 49 -26.37 12.74 -2.25
C ASN A 49 -27.43 11.63 -2.24
N SER A 50 -27.18 10.53 -2.94
CA SER A 50 -28.12 9.41 -3.10
C SER A 50 -27.98 8.34 -2.03
N ILE A 51 -26.83 8.25 -1.35
CA ILE A 51 -26.65 7.33 -0.24
C ILE A 51 -27.49 7.78 0.96
N ALA A 52 -28.39 6.91 1.40
CA ALA A 52 -29.27 7.17 2.52
C ALA A 52 -28.49 7.14 3.85
N THR A 53 -28.80 8.09 4.73
CA THR A 53 -28.27 8.14 6.09
C THR A 53 -29.43 8.24 7.07
N ALA A 54 -29.45 7.40 8.10
CA ALA A 54 -30.48 7.48 9.13
C ALA A 54 -30.16 8.56 10.19
N VAL A 55 -28.92 9.06 10.20
CA VAL A 55 -28.40 10.00 11.20
C VAL A 55 -27.54 11.05 10.51
N LYS A 56 -27.56 12.28 11.04
CA LYS A 56 -26.63 13.32 10.60
C LYS A 56 -25.19 12.90 10.94
N VAL A 57 -24.37 12.73 9.91
CA VAL A 57 -22.95 12.39 10.02
C VAL A 57 -22.09 13.63 9.75
N SER A 58 -20.96 13.76 10.46
CA SER A 58 -20.02 14.88 10.30
C SER A 58 -18.96 14.63 9.23
N LYS A 59 -18.79 13.38 8.79
CA LYS A 59 -17.87 12.94 7.74
C LYS A 59 -18.63 12.69 6.43
N ASN A 60 -17.91 12.74 5.32
CA ASN A 60 -18.41 12.31 4.01
C ASN A 60 -18.81 10.82 4.08
N ARG A 61 -19.94 10.45 3.46
CA ARG A 61 -20.48 9.08 3.54
C ARG A 61 -19.58 8.07 2.86
N LEU A 62 -18.93 8.45 1.76
CA LEU A 62 -17.94 7.61 1.08
C LEU A 62 -16.71 7.35 1.97
N GLU A 63 -16.27 8.36 2.72
CA GLU A 63 -15.18 8.20 3.69
C GLU A 63 -15.57 7.26 4.83
N ILE A 64 -16.82 7.31 5.32
CA ILE A 64 -17.30 6.39 6.37
C ILE A 64 -17.28 4.93 5.88
N ILE A 65 -17.68 4.68 4.63
CA ILE A 65 -17.62 3.35 4.02
C ILE A 65 -16.16 2.90 3.91
N ALA A 66 -15.27 3.76 3.38
CA ALA A 66 -13.85 3.45 3.23
C ALA A 66 -13.16 3.17 4.58
N ASP A 67 -13.39 4.02 5.59
CA ASP A 67 -12.86 3.87 6.94
C ASP A 67 -13.33 2.54 7.57
N THR A 68 -14.61 2.20 7.42
CA THR A 68 -15.17 0.94 7.95
C THR A 68 -14.55 -0.30 7.29
N LEU A 69 -14.18 -0.22 6.03
CA LEU A 69 -13.56 -1.33 5.29
C LEU A 69 -12.07 -1.48 5.58
N GLN A 70 -11.39 -0.41 5.97
CA GLN A 70 -9.95 -0.40 6.27
C GLN A 70 -9.65 -0.70 7.74
N GLN A 71 -10.56 -0.38 8.66
CA GLN A 71 -10.35 -0.54 10.10
C GLN A 71 -10.93 -1.88 10.60
N SER A 72 -10.27 -2.46 11.60
CA SER A 72 -10.84 -3.60 12.34
C SER A 72 -12.13 -3.13 13.06
N PRO A 73 -13.20 -3.94 13.12
CA PRO A 73 -14.52 -3.48 13.56
C PRO A 73 -14.53 -3.21 15.07
N GLN A 74 -14.07 -2.03 15.48
CA GLN A 74 -14.15 -1.57 16.87
C GLN A 74 -15.40 -0.70 17.08
N ASP A 75 -15.67 0.23 16.16
CA ASP A 75 -16.78 1.20 16.29
C ASP A 75 -17.83 1.08 15.18
N THR A 76 -17.47 0.49 14.04
CA THR A 76 -18.37 0.27 12.91
C THR A 76 -18.26 -1.14 12.36
N SER A 77 -19.35 -1.66 11.82
CA SER A 77 -19.42 -2.96 11.15
C SER A 77 -20.25 -2.86 9.89
N MET A 78 -19.84 -3.55 8.83
CA MET A 78 -20.58 -3.60 7.58
C MET A 78 -21.34 -4.93 7.45
N VAL A 79 -22.63 -4.85 7.11
CA VAL A 79 -23.49 -6.02 6.95
C VAL A 79 -24.41 -5.86 5.75
N LEU A 80 -24.92 -6.98 5.24
CA LEU A 80 -25.96 -7.01 4.21
C LEU A 80 -27.32 -7.32 4.87
N THR A 81 -28.37 -6.55 4.59
CA THR A 81 -29.72 -6.86 5.08
C THR A 81 -30.64 -7.17 3.91
N LYS A 82 -31.45 -8.23 3.99
CA LYS A 82 -32.51 -8.48 3.00
C LYS A 82 -33.64 -7.46 3.15
N GLY A 83 -34.25 -7.06 2.03
CA GLY A 83 -35.45 -6.22 2.01
C GLY A 83 -36.64 -6.90 2.71
N GLY A 84 -37.54 -6.08 3.26
CA GLY A 84 -38.73 -6.57 3.97
C GLY A 84 -39.79 -7.20 3.04
N ALA A 85 -40.86 -7.73 3.66
CA ALA A 85 -41.97 -8.37 2.96
C ALA A 85 -42.66 -7.40 1.98
N GLY A 86 -42.36 -7.54 0.69
CA GLY A 86 -42.93 -6.72 -0.38
C GLY A 86 -41.96 -6.38 -1.51
N THR A 87 -40.65 -6.37 -1.23
CA THR A 87 -39.61 -6.12 -2.24
C THR A 87 -38.97 -7.45 -2.63
N LYS A 88 -39.22 -7.92 -3.86
CA LYS A 88 -38.56 -9.12 -4.40
C LYS A 88 -37.05 -8.89 -4.45
N ASP A 89 -36.27 -9.80 -3.85
CA ASP A 89 -34.80 -9.92 -3.92
C ASP A 89 -34.00 -8.61 -3.89
N THR A 90 -34.30 -7.70 -2.97
CA THR A 90 -33.42 -6.55 -2.70
C THR A 90 -32.54 -6.82 -1.49
N PHE A 91 -31.29 -6.38 -1.57
CA PHE A 91 -30.38 -6.31 -0.44
C PHE A 91 -30.06 -4.86 -0.13
N TYR A 92 -29.63 -4.59 1.09
CA TYR A 92 -29.11 -3.31 1.51
C TYR A 92 -27.73 -3.52 2.10
N LEU A 93 -26.72 -2.82 1.58
CA LEU A 93 -25.46 -2.69 2.27
C LEU A 93 -25.61 -1.65 3.37
N LYS A 94 -25.36 -2.03 4.62
CA LYS A 94 -25.45 -1.14 5.76
C LYS A 94 -24.11 -1.03 6.47
N VAL A 95 -23.71 0.20 6.76
CA VAL A 95 -22.69 0.49 7.77
C VAL A 95 -23.43 0.71 9.08
N LEU A 96 -23.17 -0.16 10.05
CA LEU A 96 -23.69 -0.06 11.40
C LEU A 96 -22.63 0.60 12.28
N ARG A 97 -23.05 1.53 13.13
CA ARG A 97 -22.25 2.02 14.25
C ARG A 97 -22.58 1.18 15.48
N LEU A 98 -21.54 0.61 16.08
CA LEU A 98 -21.61 -0.14 17.32
C LEU A 98 -21.45 0.86 18.46
N VAL A 99 -22.55 1.22 19.13
CA VAL A 99 -22.53 2.08 20.32
C VAL A 99 -22.54 1.19 21.56
N TYR A 100 -21.92 1.64 22.65
CA TYR A 100 -21.81 0.96 23.96
C TYR A 100 -23.14 0.57 24.65
N SER A 101 -24.27 0.59 23.95
CA SER A 101 -25.60 0.16 24.42
C SER A 101 -26.28 -0.70 23.36
N ASP A 102 -25.85 -1.96 23.23
CA ASP A 102 -26.49 -3.16 22.63
C ASP A 102 -27.30 -3.10 21.30
N LEU A 103 -27.48 -1.94 20.68
CA LEU A 103 -28.31 -1.72 19.51
C LEU A 103 -27.49 -1.10 18.39
N PRO A 104 -27.07 -1.90 17.38
CA PRO A 104 -26.36 -1.36 16.23
C PRO A 104 -27.26 -0.43 15.43
N MET A 105 -26.72 0.75 15.09
CA MET A 105 -27.47 1.78 14.36
C MET A 105 -26.93 1.92 12.94
N ALA A 106 -27.80 1.80 11.94
CA ALA A 106 -27.41 2.02 10.54
C ALA A 106 -27.13 3.50 10.28
N ILE A 107 -25.89 3.83 9.94
CA ILE A 107 -25.47 5.21 9.64
C ILE A 107 -25.39 5.46 8.13
N VAL A 108 -25.13 4.43 7.34
CA VAL A 108 -25.07 4.49 5.88
C VAL A 108 -25.83 3.29 5.30
N CYS A 109 -26.63 3.52 4.27
CA CYS A 109 -27.41 2.47 3.61
C CYS A 109 -27.37 2.66 2.08
N ILE A 110 -27.01 1.60 1.37
CA ILE A 110 -27.02 1.54 -0.10
C ILE A 110 -27.96 0.41 -0.52
N GLU A 111 -28.94 0.73 -1.36
CA GLU A 111 -29.85 -0.26 -1.94
C GLU A 111 -29.16 -1.04 -3.06
N LEU A 112 -29.28 -2.37 -3.01
CA LEU A 112 -28.78 -3.31 -4.00
C LEU A 112 -29.98 -4.01 -4.64
N LYS A 113 -30.13 -3.84 -5.95
CA LYS A 113 -31.22 -4.43 -6.73
C LYS A 113 -30.76 -5.73 -7.37
N SER A 114 -31.63 -6.74 -7.36
CA SER A 114 -31.39 -8.00 -8.07
C SER A 114 -31.14 -7.71 -9.54
N GLN A 115 -30.09 -8.31 -10.07
CA GLN A 115 -29.76 -8.27 -11.48
C GLN A 115 -30.32 -9.51 -12.17
N VAL A 116 -30.89 -9.32 -13.37
CA VAL A 116 -31.44 -10.42 -14.19
C VAL A 116 -30.31 -11.23 -14.83
N SER A 117 -29.13 -10.64 -14.98
CA SER A 117 -27.98 -11.23 -15.64
C SER A 117 -26.72 -11.07 -14.80
N ALA A 118 -25.91 -12.13 -14.77
CA ALA A 118 -24.56 -12.11 -14.18
C ALA A 118 -23.56 -11.28 -14.98
N VAL A 119 -23.89 -10.91 -16.22
CA VAL A 119 -22.94 -10.33 -17.19
C VAL A 119 -22.31 -9.05 -16.64
N GLU A 120 -23.12 -8.09 -16.18
CA GLU A 120 -22.60 -6.81 -15.65
C GLU A 120 -21.72 -7.02 -14.39
N PHE A 121 -22.06 -8.00 -13.55
CA PHE A 121 -21.26 -8.38 -12.39
C PHE A 121 -19.92 -8.97 -12.82
N LEU A 122 -19.93 -9.90 -13.78
CA LEU A 122 -18.73 -10.56 -14.28
C LEU A 122 -17.83 -9.59 -15.06
N GLU A 123 -18.40 -8.66 -15.82
CA GLU A 123 -17.67 -7.56 -16.47
C GLU A 123 -16.98 -6.69 -15.43
N THR A 124 -17.69 -6.31 -14.37
CA THR A 124 -17.10 -5.54 -13.26
C THR A 124 -15.93 -6.30 -12.61
N VAL A 125 -16.11 -7.59 -12.32
CA VAL A 125 -15.04 -8.43 -11.75
C VAL A 125 -13.86 -8.55 -12.73
N TRP A 126 -14.13 -8.69 -14.02
CA TRP A 126 -13.11 -8.80 -15.06
C TRP A 126 -12.29 -7.51 -15.21
N ASP A 127 -12.96 -6.35 -15.19
CA ASP A 127 -12.31 -5.04 -15.22
C ASP A 127 -11.41 -4.86 -14.00
N VAL A 128 -11.89 -5.25 -12.82
CA VAL A 128 -11.10 -5.23 -11.59
C VAL A 128 -9.85 -6.11 -11.70
N LEU A 129 -10.00 -7.36 -12.15
CA LEU A 129 -8.86 -8.27 -12.32
C LEU A 129 -7.85 -7.72 -13.34
N THR A 130 -8.36 -7.11 -14.41
CA THR A 130 -7.53 -6.49 -15.45
C THR A 130 -6.76 -5.31 -14.89
N MET A 131 -7.40 -4.43 -14.12
CA MET A 131 -6.72 -3.32 -13.45
C MET A 131 -5.64 -3.80 -12.49
N TYR A 132 -5.93 -4.82 -11.66
CA TYR A 132 -4.93 -5.40 -10.76
C TYR A 132 -3.76 -6.02 -11.53
N ARG A 133 -4.02 -6.72 -12.64
CA ARG A 133 -2.96 -7.28 -13.47
C ARG A 133 -2.06 -6.19 -14.04
N CYS A 134 -2.65 -5.15 -14.65
CA CYS A 134 -1.90 -4.02 -15.20
C CYS A 134 -1.07 -3.31 -14.11
N ARG A 135 -1.64 -3.13 -12.91
CA ARG A 135 -0.92 -2.52 -11.79
C ARG A 135 0.23 -3.38 -11.31
N ASN A 136 0.05 -4.70 -11.23
CA ASN A 136 1.12 -5.63 -10.89
C ASN A 136 2.25 -5.59 -11.92
N GLU A 137 1.94 -5.62 -13.21
CA GLU A 137 2.94 -5.50 -14.28
C GLU A 137 3.72 -4.17 -14.18
N GLU A 138 3.03 -3.06 -13.88
CA GLU A 138 3.68 -1.78 -13.65
C GLU A 138 4.62 -1.82 -12.44
N LEU A 139 4.18 -2.39 -11.32
CA LEU A 139 4.98 -2.53 -10.10
C LEU A 139 6.20 -3.43 -10.34
N GLU A 140 6.05 -4.55 -11.03
CA GLU A 140 7.16 -5.44 -11.40
C GLU A 140 8.18 -4.73 -12.28
N ASN A 141 7.73 -3.90 -13.22
CA ASN A 141 8.61 -3.10 -14.06
C ASN A 141 9.36 -2.03 -13.25
N ARG A 142 8.70 -1.40 -12.26
CA ARG A 142 9.35 -0.46 -11.34
C ARG A 142 10.42 -1.15 -10.50
N VAL A 143 10.10 -2.31 -9.90
CA VAL A 143 11.05 -3.09 -9.10
C VAL A 143 12.28 -3.45 -9.94
N ARG A 144 12.10 -3.97 -11.17
CA ARG A 144 13.22 -4.29 -12.06
C ARG A 144 14.11 -3.09 -12.40
N ARG A 145 13.54 -1.89 -12.53
CA ARG A 145 14.32 -0.66 -12.76
C ARG A 145 15.12 -0.26 -11.52
N GLU A 146 14.50 -0.30 -10.36
CA GLU A 146 15.17 0.02 -9.09
C GLU A 146 16.28 -0.98 -8.77
N GLU A 147 16.07 -2.27 -9.03
CA GLU A 147 17.12 -3.30 -8.93
C GLU A 147 18.30 -2.99 -9.86
N ALA A 148 18.04 -2.64 -11.11
CA ALA A 148 19.10 -2.27 -12.05
C ALA A 148 19.88 -1.02 -11.62
N VAL A 149 19.21 -0.01 -11.05
CA VAL A 149 19.86 1.19 -10.49
C VAL A 149 20.70 0.82 -9.26
N ASN A 150 20.19 -0.05 -8.40
CA ASN A 150 20.90 -0.50 -7.21
C ASN A 150 22.16 -1.30 -7.56
N ASP A 151 22.08 -2.20 -8.54
CA ASP A 151 23.23 -2.94 -9.05
C ASP A 151 24.31 -1.99 -9.62
N GLU A 152 23.90 -0.95 -10.35
CA GLU A 152 24.84 0.03 -10.88
C GLU A 152 25.47 0.88 -9.78
N LEU A 153 24.70 1.31 -8.78
CA LEU A 153 25.23 2.01 -7.60
C LEU A 153 26.25 1.15 -6.85
N GLN A 154 25.96 -0.15 -6.70
CA GLN A 154 26.87 -1.09 -6.06
C GLN A 154 28.19 -1.20 -6.84
N ARG A 155 28.14 -1.32 -8.17
CA ARG A 155 29.35 -1.32 -9.02
C ARG A 155 30.16 -0.04 -8.88
N VAL A 156 29.52 1.12 -8.93
CA VAL A 156 30.18 2.43 -8.80
C VAL A 156 30.84 2.55 -7.42
N LEU A 157 30.18 2.06 -6.37
CA LEU A 157 30.70 2.07 -5.01
C LEU A 157 31.96 1.19 -4.89
N ASP A 158 31.92 -0.02 -5.45
CA ASP A 158 33.07 -0.93 -5.43
C ASP A 158 34.25 -0.35 -6.22
N TRP A 159 34.00 0.20 -7.41
CA TRP A 159 35.03 0.89 -8.20
C TRP A 159 35.65 2.08 -7.45
N THR A 160 34.81 2.92 -6.84
CA THR A 160 35.26 4.08 -6.06
C THR A 160 36.11 3.63 -4.86
N ARG A 161 35.75 2.51 -4.23
CA ARG A 161 36.50 1.94 -3.11
C ARG A 161 37.86 1.43 -3.53
N GLU A 162 37.94 0.77 -4.69
CA GLU A 162 39.20 0.30 -5.27
C GLU A 162 40.12 1.47 -5.62
N GLU A 163 39.60 2.51 -6.27
CA GLU A 163 40.38 3.70 -6.64
C GLU A 163 40.88 4.44 -5.39
N LYS A 164 40.03 4.60 -4.37
CA LYS A 164 40.43 5.15 -3.07
C LYS A 164 41.59 4.35 -2.47
N ASN A 165 41.48 3.04 -2.40
CA ASN A 165 42.51 2.17 -1.83
C ASN A 165 43.83 2.25 -2.63
N SER A 166 43.74 2.36 -3.97
CA SER A 166 44.88 2.56 -4.86
C SER A 166 45.61 3.87 -4.56
N ILE A 167 44.86 4.96 -4.42
CA ILE A 167 45.40 6.29 -4.08
C ILE A 167 46.04 6.27 -2.69
N GLU A 168 45.38 5.70 -1.68
CA GLU A 168 45.92 5.58 -0.32
C GLU A 168 47.25 4.81 -0.31
N LYS A 169 47.35 3.68 -1.01
CA LYS A 169 48.59 2.92 -1.14
C LYS A 169 49.70 3.74 -1.81
N LYS A 170 49.40 4.45 -2.90
CA LYS A 170 50.37 5.33 -3.59
C LYS A 170 50.87 6.45 -2.68
N LEU A 171 49.98 7.06 -1.90
CA LEU A 171 50.33 8.12 -0.96
C LEU A 171 51.20 7.58 0.18
N LEU A 172 50.80 6.47 0.80
CA LEU A 172 51.57 5.81 1.86
C LEU A 172 52.99 5.47 1.39
N TYR A 173 53.13 4.92 0.19
CA TYR A 173 54.44 4.63 -0.39
C TYR A 173 55.31 5.88 -0.56
N LYS A 174 54.76 6.97 -1.10
CA LYS A 174 55.46 8.26 -1.22
C LYS A 174 55.89 8.81 0.13
N PHE A 175 55.00 8.77 1.14
CA PHE A 175 55.32 9.19 2.50
C PHE A 175 56.47 8.35 3.10
N MET A 176 56.44 7.03 2.89
CA MET A 176 57.51 6.14 3.34
C MET A 176 58.86 6.48 2.72
N LEU A 177 58.91 6.73 1.41
CA LEU A 177 60.13 7.13 0.72
C LEU A 177 60.70 8.43 1.29
N LEU A 178 59.85 9.43 1.49
CA LEU A 178 60.24 10.71 2.09
C LEU A 178 60.76 10.55 3.52
N LEU A 179 60.08 9.76 4.35
CA LEU A 179 60.51 9.47 5.72
C LEU A 179 61.87 8.76 5.75
N ASN A 180 62.09 7.78 4.88
CA ASN A 180 63.36 7.07 4.78
C ASN A 180 64.49 8.00 4.33
N GLU A 181 64.24 8.89 3.37
CA GLU A 181 65.23 9.88 2.94
C GLU A 181 65.60 10.84 4.08
N LYS A 182 64.61 11.32 4.84
CA LYS A 182 64.84 12.18 6.01
C LYS A 182 65.60 11.44 7.11
N LYS A 183 65.23 10.19 7.40
CA LYS A 183 65.92 9.34 8.39
C LYS A 183 67.38 9.13 8.00
N ARG A 184 67.66 8.87 6.72
CA ARG A 184 69.02 8.72 6.19
C ARG A 184 69.83 10.01 6.33
N LYS A 185 69.24 11.16 6.00
CA LYS A 185 69.90 12.48 6.18
C LYS A 185 70.24 12.75 7.64
N ILE A 186 69.32 12.48 8.56
CA ILE A 186 69.56 12.63 10.01
C ILE A 186 70.69 11.70 10.46
N GLN A 187 70.68 10.43 10.06
CA GLN A 187 71.74 9.48 10.40
C GLN A 187 73.11 9.99 9.94
N LEU A 188 73.23 10.41 8.68
CA LEU A 188 74.48 10.95 8.14
C LEU A 188 74.99 12.16 8.93
N LEU A 189 74.10 13.09 9.29
CA LEU A 189 74.45 14.24 10.14
C LEU A 189 74.88 13.81 11.56
N THR A 190 74.25 12.78 12.11
CA THR A 190 74.55 12.25 13.45
C THR A 190 75.90 11.54 13.47
N THR A 191 76.24 10.77 12.43
CA THR A 191 77.55 10.09 12.34
C THR A 191 78.68 11.10 12.15
N ALA A 192 78.49 12.11 11.30
CA ALA A 192 79.49 13.16 11.08
C ALA A 192 79.80 13.95 12.37
N THR A 193 78.77 14.26 13.17
CA THR A 193 78.97 14.94 14.46
C THR A 193 79.61 14.05 15.53
N GLN A 194 79.48 12.72 15.44
CA GLN A 194 80.17 11.79 16.36
C GLN A 194 81.64 11.59 16.01
N GLU A 195 82.00 11.62 14.73
CA GLU A 195 83.39 11.56 14.27
C GLU A 195 84.18 12.84 14.63
N GLU A 196 83.54 14.02 14.59
CA GLU A 196 84.16 15.29 15.02
C GLU A 196 84.33 15.42 16.55
N MET A 197 83.65 14.58 17.33
CA MET A 197 83.71 14.58 18.81
C MET A 197 84.48 13.40 19.40
N SER A 198 85.06 12.53 18.58
CA SER A 198 86.00 11.49 19.03
C SER A 198 87.42 12.06 19.03
N PRO A 199 88.16 11.99 20.16
CA PRO A 199 89.48 12.61 20.33
C PRO A 199 90.57 12.01 19.43
#